data_AF-A0A0G1H9X0-F1
#
_entry.id   AF-A0A0G1H9X0-F1
#
_cell.length_a   1.000
_cell.length_b   1.000
_cell.length_c   1.000
_cell.angle_alpha   90.00
_cell.angle_beta   90.00
_cell.angle_gamma   90.00
#
_symmetry.space_group_name_H-M   'P 1'
#
loop_
_entity.id
_entity.type
_entity.pdbx_description
1 polymer ?
#
loop_
_entity_poly.entity_id
_entity_poly.type
_entity_poly.pdbx_seq_one_letter_code
_entity_poly.pdbx_strand_id
1 'polypeptide(L)'
;MKKLFWGATVLLMIASVLFSALPALADDGDNFRKAGKQALQEREEVLIVKKAGIDSYIQQAGGDRLVTKKEMLVLWDKVDDFFSAKRKFDNYLVFYKLKTLTDLDKGIVEAVDTFSMAHLLMKSDRGDMIKTLFISRSGQDVIVEGGMVVKTGEFIAIVIGVLSFFSMIWGAFLLDKRKEARWMIVLGLIFFVLVFFLLFL
;
A
#
# COMPACT_ATOMS: atom_id res chain seq x y z
N MET A 1 14.25 70.97 -27.42
CA MET A 1 15.36 70.02 -27.15
C MET A 1 15.44 69.51 -25.70
N LYS A 2 15.12 70.28 -24.65
CA LYS A 2 15.26 69.82 -23.24
C LYS A 2 14.37 68.62 -22.81
N LYS A 3 13.17 68.44 -23.41
CA LYS A 3 12.25 67.34 -23.04
C LYS A 3 12.70 65.94 -23.49
N LEU A 4 13.49 65.84 -24.57
CA LEU A 4 14.04 64.58 -25.08
C LEU A 4 15.17 64.05 -24.19
N PHE A 5 15.94 64.95 -23.58
CA PHE A 5 17.07 64.59 -22.71
C PHE A 5 16.58 63.91 -21.41
N TRP A 6 15.52 64.45 -20.80
CA TRP A 6 14.92 63.90 -19.59
C TRP A 6 14.28 62.52 -19.81
N GLY A 7 13.61 62.31 -20.95
CA GLY A 7 13.04 61.01 -21.31
C GLY A 7 14.11 59.93 -21.51
N ALA A 8 15.23 60.28 -22.15
CA ALA A 8 16.34 59.35 -22.35
C ALA A 8 17.03 58.97 -21.03
N THR A 9 17.25 59.93 -20.12
CA THR A 9 17.86 59.65 -18.80
C THR A 9 16.98 58.79 -17.90
N VAL A 10 15.66 58.98 -17.92
CA VAL A 10 14.73 58.16 -17.12
C VAL A 10 14.68 56.72 -17.66
N LEU A 11 14.65 56.54 -18.98
CA LEU A 11 14.75 55.22 -19.61
C LEU A 11 16.06 54.50 -19.28
N LEU A 12 17.18 55.22 -19.26
CA LEU A 12 18.50 54.68 -18.90
C LEU A 12 18.56 54.23 -17.43
N MET A 13 17.93 54.98 -16.51
CA MET A 13 17.85 54.59 -15.09
C MET A 13 16.93 53.38 -14.87
N ILE A 14 15.79 53.32 -15.54
CA ILE A 14 14.90 52.15 -15.46
C ILE A 14 15.60 50.91 -16.04
N ALA A 15 16.28 51.07 -17.17
CA ALA A 15 17.06 49.99 -17.78
C ALA A 15 18.20 49.54 -16.86
N SER A 16 18.92 50.43 -16.18
CA SER A 16 19.99 50.04 -15.26
C SER A 16 19.47 49.31 -14.02
N VAL A 17 18.32 49.74 -13.47
CA VAL A 17 17.67 49.06 -12.33
C VAL A 17 17.21 47.66 -12.74
N LEU A 18 16.57 47.52 -13.91
CA LEU A 18 16.17 46.22 -14.46
C LEU A 18 17.39 45.32 -14.74
N PHE A 19 18.48 45.88 -15.27
CA PHE A 19 19.74 45.15 -15.53
C PHE A 19 20.44 44.73 -14.23
N SER A 20 20.33 45.51 -13.15
CA SER A 20 20.86 45.15 -11.83
C SER A 20 19.99 44.13 -11.06
N ALA A 21 18.70 44.05 -11.37
CA ALA A 21 17.78 43.07 -10.81
C ALA A 21 17.83 41.70 -11.53
N LEU A 22 18.25 41.68 -12.80
CA LEU A 22 18.41 40.46 -13.61
C LEU A 22 19.39 39.43 -12.99
N PRO A 23 20.57 39.81 -12.48
CA PRO A 23 21.48 38.91 -11.78
C PRO A 23 20.86 38.30 -10.52
N ALA A 24 20.16 39.10 -9.69
CA ALA A 24 19.53 38.60 -8.46
C ALA A 24 18.40 37.58 -8.75
N LEU A 25 17.59 37.83 -9.78
CA LEU A 25 16.56 36.89 -10.25
C LEU A 25 17.16 35.62 -10.89
N ALA A 26 18.30 35.74 -11.56
CA ALA A 26 19.02 34.60 -12.13
C ALA A 26 19.70 33.75 -11.04
N ASP A 27 20.29 34.39 -10.02
CA ASP A 27 20.98 33.74 -8.90
C ASP A 27 19.97 33.01 -7.98
N ASP A 28 18.80 33.61 -7.73
CA ASP A 28 17.69 32.95 -7.03
C ASP A 28 17.15 31.74 -7.81
N GLY A 29 17.08 31.84 -9.15
CA GLY A 29 16.70 30.73 -10.02
C GLY A 29 17.69 29.57 -10.01
N ASP A 30 18.99 29.86 -9.99
CA ASP A 30 20.05 28.86 -9.92
C ASP A 30 20.15 28.20 -8.54
N ASN A 31 19.98 28.97 -7.46
CA ASN A 31 19.94 28.43 -6.10
C ASN A 31 18.69 27.56 -5.88
N PHE A 32 17.54 27.97 -6.39
CA PHE A 32 16.31 27.17 -6.37
C PHE A 32 16.49 25.84 -7.12
N ARG A 33 17.12 25.88 -8.30
CA ARG A 33 17.38 24.70 -9.12
C ARG A 33 18.41 23.76 -8.48
N LYS A 34 19.44 24.30 -7.82
CA LYS A 34 20.41 23.51 -7.02
C LYS A 34 19.73 22.84 -5.84
N ALA A 35 18.93 23.57 -5.07
CA ALA A 35 18.16 23.04 -3.94
C ALA A 35 17.20 21.92 -4.39
N GLY A 36 16.51 22.11 -5.53
CA GLY A 36 15.66 21.08 -6.11
C GLY A 36 16.42 19.80 -6.50
N LYS A 37 17.60 19.93 -7.11
CA LYS A 37 18.45 18.78 -7.46
C LYS A 37 18.96 18.04 -6.24
N GLN A 38 19.40 18.76 -5.21
CA GLN A 38 19.85 18.15 -3.96
C GLN A 38 18.69 17.43 -3.26
N ALA A 39 17.53 18.07 -3.16
CA ALA A 39 16.34 17.47 -2.59
C ALA A 39 15.88 16.22 -3.35
N LEU A 40 16.01 16.21 -4.68
CA LEU A 40 15.75 15.03 -5.52
C LEU A 40 16.75 13.92 -5.18
N GLN A 41 18.06 14.21 -5.16
CA GLN A 41 19.09 13.22 -4.88
C GLN A 41 18.92 12.57 -3.51
N GLU A 42 18.72 13.36 -2.45
CA GLU A 42 18.51 12.83 -1.09
C GLU A 42 17.31 11.88 -1.03
N ARG A 43 16.23 12.17 -1.78
CA ARG A 43 15.03 11.35 -1.83
C ARG A 43 15.21 10.09 -2.68
N GLU A 44 15.96 10.19 -3.78
CA GLU A 44 16.37 9.02 -4.58
C GLU A 44 17.18 8.05 -3.75
N GLU A 45 18.17 8.53 -3.00
CA GLU A 45 19.00 7.68 -2.14
C GLU A 45 18.15 6.89 -1.13
N VAL A 46 17.15 7.53 -0.52
CA VAL A 46 16.21 6.85 0.38
C VAL A 46 15.38 5.78 -0.36
N LEU A 47 14.89 6.07 -1.56
CA LEU A 47 14.13 5.09 -2.35
C LEU A 47 15.00 3.91 -2.81
N ILE A 48 16.26 4.17 -3.19
CA ILE A 48 17.23 3.14 -3.57
C ILE A 48 17.50 2.21 -2.38
N VAL A 49 17.74 2.77 -1.19
CA VAL A 49 17.95 1.97 0.04
C VAL A 49 16.71 1.13 0.36
N LYS A 50 15.50 1.69 0.26
CA LYS A 50 14.26 0.94 0.47
C LYS A 50 14.07 -0.18 -0.55
N LYS A 51 14.35 0.08 -1.83
CA LYS A 51 14.30 -0.92 -2.90
C LYS A 51 15.29 -2.06 -2.63
N ALA A 52 16.53 -1.74 -2.31
CA ALA A 52 17.54 -2.74 -1.94
C ALA A 52 17.12 -3.55 -0.71
N GLY A 53 16.46 -2.93 0.28
CA GLY A 53 15.89 -3.61 1.44
C GLY A 53 14.77 -4.60 1.09
N ILE A 54 13.95 -4.30 0.08
CA ILE A 54 12.93 -5.23 -0.45
C ILE A 54 13.62 -6.39 -1.17
N ASP A 55 14.56 -6.11 -2.07
CA ASP A 55 15.28 -7.15 -2.82
C ASP A 55 16.04 -8.10 -1.87
N SER A 56 16.74 -7.55 -0.88
CA SER A 56 17.44 -8.32 0.15
C SER A 56 16.49 -9.19 0.98
N TYR A 57 15.30 -8.67 1.29
CA TYR A 57 14.30 -9.42 2.03
C TYR A 57 13.75 -10.60 1.22
N ILE A 58 13.48 -10.41 -0.07
CA ILE A 58 13.06 -11.50 -0.97
C ILE A 58 14.14 -12.58 -1.05
N GLN A 59 15.42 -12.20 -1.13
CA GLN A 59 16.52 -13.16 -1.12
C GLN A 59 16.62 -13.94 0.19
N GLN A 60 16.46 -13.25 1.34
CA GLN A 60 16.51 -13.89 2.65
C GLN A 60 15.36 -14.90 2.81
N ALA A 61 14.11 -14.47 2.60
CA ALA A 61 12.95 -15.33 2.73
C ALA A 61 12.92 -16.45 1.66
N GLY A 62 13.48 -16.22 0.47
CA GLY A 62 13.69 -17.27 -0.52
C GLY A 62 14.78 -18.29 -0.14
N GLY A 63 15.82 -17.84 0.55
CA GLY A 63 16.90 -18.70 1.08
C GLY A 63 16.42 -19.66 2.17
N ASP A 64 15.40 -19.27 2.94
CA ASP A 64 14.74 -20.12 3.93
C ASP A 64 13.87 -21.23 3.30
N ARG A 65 13.72 -21.22 1.96
CA ARG A 65 12.95 -22.18 1.14
C ARG A 65 11.47 -22.32 1.47
N LEU A 66 10.98 -21.55 2.44
CA LEU A 66 9.60 -21.53 2.90
C LEU A 66 9.13 -20.09 2.97
N VAL A 67 8.17 -19.75 2.13
CA VAL A 67 7.49 -18.44 2.18
C VAL A 67 6.14 -18.63 2.83
N THR A 68 6.04 -18.14 4.07
CA THR A 68 4.80 -18.18 4.85
C THR A 68 3.95 -16.95 4.59
N LYS A 69 2.67 -16.99 5.03
CA LYS A 69 1.80 -15.81 5.04
C LYS A 69 2.43 -14.62 5.79
N LYS A 70 3.17 -14.88 6.87
CA LYS A 70 3.84 -13.85 7.66
C LYS A 70 4.92 -13.14 6.83
N GLU A 71 5.72 -13.91 6.09
CA GLU A 71 6.75 -13.33 5.23
C GLU A 71 6.14 -12.49 4.10
N MET A 72 5.03 -12.97 3.52
CA MET A 72 4.31 -12.19 2.50
C MET A 72 3.68 -10.90 3.05
N LEU A 73 3.19 -10.89 4.30
CA LEU A 73 2.69 -9.67 4.93
C LEU A 73 3.82 -8.66 5.16
N VAL A 74 5.00 -9.11 5.61
CA VAL A 74 6.17 -8.25 5.78
C VAL A 74 6.67 -7.72 4.43
N LEU A 75 6.63 -8.53 3.36
CA LEU A 75 6.94 -8.07 2.00
C LEU A 75 5.96 -6.99 1.56
N TRP A 76 4.66 -7.18 1.80
CA TRP A 76 3.62 -6.21 1.50
C TRP A 76 3.84 -4.89 2.23
N ASP A 77 4.11 -4.92 3.54
CA ASP A 77 4.39 -3.73 4.34
C ASP A 77 5.60 -2.95 3.80
N LYS A 78 6.67 -3.65 3.41
CA LYS A 78 7.87 -3.01 2.83
C LYS A 78 7.56 -2.35 1.48
N VAL A 79 6.74 -2.97 0.64
CA VAL A 79 6.33 -2.43 -0.66
C VAL A 79 5.40 -1.22 -0.48
N ASP A 80 4.45 -1.28 0.45
CA ASP A 80 3.58 -0.14 0.77
C ASP A 80 4.39 1.05 1.33
N ASP A 81 5.34 0.78 2.23
CA ASP A 81 6.28 1.75 2.76
C ASP A 81 7.10 2.45 1.66
N PHE A 82 7.48 1.71 0.61
CA PHE A 82 8.18 2.26 -0.54
C PHE A 82 7.27 3.21 -1.33
N PHE A 83 6.06 2.76 -1.69
CA PHE A 83 5.13 3.58 -2.47
C PHE A 83 4.63 4.80 -1.71
N SER A 84 4.40 4.67 -0.40
CA SER A 84 4.05 5.76 0.50
C SER A 84 5.15 6.81 0.57
N ALA A 85 6.42 6.39 0.70
CA ALA A 85 7.57 7.29 0.65
C ALA A 85 7.70 7.97 -0.71
N LYS A 86 7.60 7.21 -1.82
CA LYS A 86 7.68 7.73 -3.19
C LYS A 86 6.62 8.80 -3.45
N ARG A 87 5.37 8.55 -3.07
CA ARG A 87 4.26 9.51 -3.21
C ARG A 87 4.52 10.80 -2.42
N LYS A 88 5.02 10.68 -1.18
CA LYS A 88 5.37 11.84 -0.35
C LYS A 88 6.50 12.66 -0.97
N PHE A 89 7.52 12.00 -1.50
CA PHE A 89 8.66 12.64 -2.14
C PHE A 89 8.28 13.31 -3.46
N ASP A 90 7.51 12.64 -4.31
CA ASP A 90 7.01 13.22 -5.56
C ASP A 90 6.17 14.47 -5.28
N ASN A 91 5.25 14.43 -4.31
CA ASN A 91 4.45 15.60 -3.92
C ASN A 91 5.30 16.78 -3.45
N TYR A 92 6.40 16.51 -2.74
CA TYR A 92 7.34 17.56 -2.33
C TYR A 92 8.11 18.14 -3.54
N LEU A 93 8.53 17.28 -4.45
CA LEU A 93 9.33 17.65 -5.63
C LEU A 93 8.52 18.40 -6.70
N VAL A 94 7.19 18.30 -6.69
CA VAL A 94 6.29 19.10 -7.54
C VAL A 94 6.59 20.59 -7.43
N PHE A 95 6.93 21.09 -6.23
CA PHE A 95 7.31 22.49 -6.02
C PHE A 95 8.50 22.92 -6.90
N TYR A 96 9.44 22.00 -7.11
CA TYR A 96 10.61 22.20 -7.96
C TYR A 96 10.39 21.77 -9.42
N LYS A 97 9.18 21.33 -9.79
CA LYS A 97 8.85 20.67 -11.07
C LYS A 97 9.71 19.42 -11.35
N LEU A 98 10.05 18.69 -10.30
CA LEU A 98 10.83 17.45 -10.35
C LEU A 98 9.97 16.26 -9.90
N LYS A 99 10.43 15.04 -10.21
CA LYS A 99 9.82 13.77 -9.78
C LYS A 99 10.90 12.73 -9.57
N THR A 100 10.66 11.78 -8.67
CA THR A 100 11.55 10.64 -8.46
C THR A 100 11.50 9.64 -9.63
N LEU A 101 12.63 9.00 -9.90
CA LEU A 101 12.89 8.04 -10.97
C LEU A 101 12.93 6.59 -10.46
N THR A 102 13.30 6.36 -9.20
CA THR A 102 13.39 5.00 -8.67
C THR A 102 12.01 4.35 -8.59
N ASP A 103 11.86 3.21 -9.29
CA ASP A 103 10.67 2.37 -9.30
C ASP A 103 11.00 0.94 -8.88
N LEU A 104 9.99 0.25 -8.34
CA LEU A 104 10.04 -1.18 -8.04
C LEU A 104 9.83 -2.02 -9.30
N ASP A 105 10.37 -3.23 -9.26
CA ASP A 105 10.16 -4.21 -10.31
C ASP A 105 8.69 -4.63 -10.38
N LYS A 106 8.14 -4.68 -11.60
CA LYS A 106 6.72 -5.03 -11.81
C LYS A 106 6.36 -6.40 -11.25
N GLY A 107 7.26 -7.38 -11.32
CA GLY A 107 7.02 -8.72 -10.79
C GLY A 107 6.85 -8.73 -9.26
N ILE A 108 7.53 -7.84 -8.55
CA ILE A 108 7.37 -7.68 -7.09
C ILE A 108 6.00 -7.10 -6.78
N VAL A 109 5.61 -6.05 -7.51
CA VAL A 109 4.30 -5.39 -7.34
C VAL A 109 3.17 -6.36 -7.63
N GLU A 110 3.23 -7.07 -8.76
CA GLU A 110 2.21 -8.03 -9.17
C GLU A 110 2.05 -9.19 -8.17
N ALA A 111 3.16 -9.71 -7.62
CA ALA A 111 3.11 -10.77 -6.63
C ALA A 111 2.47 -10.33 -5.31
N VAL A 112 2.78 -9.11 -4.86
CA VAL A 112 2.20 -8.52 -3.66
C VAL A 112 0.71 -8.19 -3.86
N ASP A 113 0.33 -7.62 -5.01
CA ASP A 113 -1.07 -7.37 -5.36
C ASP A 113 -1.87 -8.67 -5.44
N THR A 114 -1.27 -9.71 -6.03
CA THR A 114 -1.89 -11.04 -6.11
C THR A 114 -2.09 -11.66 -4.74
N PHE A 115 -1.12 -11.48 -3.83
CA PHE A 115 -1.24 -11.90 -2.44
C PHE A 115 -2.31 -11.11 -1.68
N SER A 116 -2.35 -9.78 -1.80
CA SER A 116 -3.36 -8.94 -1.11
C SER A 116 -4.78 -9.28 -1.57
N MET A 117 -4.99 -9.44 -2.89
CA MET A 117 -6.25 -9.91 -3.44
C MET A 117 -6.58 -11.34 -2.98
N ALA A 118 -5.59 -12.24 -2.89
CA ALA A 118 -5.81 -13.60 -2.41
C ALA A 118 -6.17 -13.62 -0.92
N HIS A 119 -5.57 -12.74 -0.12
CA HIS A 119 -5.92 -12.57 1.29
C HIS A 119 -7.39 -12.14 1.45
N LEU A 120 -7.90 -11.33 0.52
CA LEU A 120 -9.30 -10.88 0.50
C LEU A 120 -10.27 -11.87 -0.16
N LEU A 121 -9.83 -12.67 -1.14
CA LEU A 121 -10.72 -13.46 -2.03
C LEU A 121 -10.56 -15.00 -1.93
N MET A 122 -9.69 -15.52 -1.06
CA MET A 122 -9.57 -16.97 -0.75
C MET A 122 -9.48 -17.91 -1.98
N LYS A 123 -8.69 -17.57 -3.02
CA LYS A 123 -8.49 -18.42 -4.21
C LYS A 123 -7.15 -19.18 -4.17
N SER A 124 -7.17 -20.46 -4.55
CA SER A 124 -6.08 -21.44 -4.38
C SER A 124 -4.96 -21.40 -5.43
N ASP A 125 -5.21 -20.88 -6.64
CA ASP A 125 -4.31 -21.05 -7.82
C ASP A 125 -3.14 -20.05 -7.91
N ARG A 126 -2.71 -19.45 -6.79
CA ARG A 126 -1.87 -18.23 -6.80
C ARG A 126 -0.50 -18.37 -6.14
N GLY A 127 -0.21 -19.53 -5.53
CA GLY A 127 1.11 -19.84 -4.98
C GLY A 127 2.21 -19.82 -6.04
N ASP A 128 1.89 -20.18 -7.29
CA ASP A 128 2.85 -20.30 -8.39
C ASP A 128 3.49 -18.97 -8.78
N MET A 129 2.77 -17.85 -8.70
CA MET A 129 3.33 -16.54 -9.06
C MET A 129 4.27 -16.01 -7.99
N ILE A 130 3.90 -16.19 -6.72
CA ILE A 130 4.77 -15.90 -5.57
C ILE A 130 6.01 -16.80 -5.64
N LYS A 131 5.81 -18.10 -5.85
CA LYS A 131 6.88 -19.08 -6.04
C LYS A 131 7.82 -18.67 -7.16
N THR A 132 7.28 -18.27 -8.32
CA THR A 132 8.08 -17.78 -9.47
C THR A 132 8.90 -16.55 -9.11
N LEU A 133 8.33 -15.58 -8.39
CA LEU A 133 9.08 -14.40 -7.95
C LEU A 133 10.27 -14.79 -7.06
N PHE A 134 10.02 -15.61 -6.04
CA PHE A 134 11.07 -16.02 -5.10
C PHE A 134 12.13 -16.90 -5.79
N ILE A 135 11.75 -17.82 -6.68
CA ILE A 135 12.70 -18.61 -7.48
C ILE A 135 13.56 -17.70 -8.35
N SER A 136 12.95 -16.75 -9.06
CA SER A 136 13.69 -15.88 -9.98
C SER A 136 14.73 -15.00 -9.28
N ARG A 137 14.52 -14.67 -8.00
CA ARG A 137 15.35 -13.76 -7.21
C ARG A 137 16.34 -14.45 -6.28
N SER A 138 15.95 -15.59 -5.72
CA SER A 138 16.79 -16.37 -4.80
C SER A 138 17.54 -17.51 -5.49
N GLY A 139 17.08 -17.93 -6.68
CA GLY A 139 17.61 -19.10 -7.39
C GLY A 139 17.27 -20.44 -6.72
N GLN A 140 16.44 -20.45 -5.68
CA GLN A 140 16.07 -21.65 -4.93
C GLN A 140 14.61 -21.99 -5.16
N ASP A 141 14.30 -23.30 -5.16
CA ASP A 141 12.90 -23.75 -5.17
C ASP A 141 12.28 -23.47 -3.79
N VAL A 142 11.15 -22.77 -3.80
CA VAL A 142 10.48 -22.27 -2.59
C VAL A 142 9.11 -22.92 -2.45
N ILE A 143 8.81 -23.39 -1.26
CA ILE A 143 7.47 -23.86 -0.89
C ILE A 143 6.69 -22.65 -0.36
N VAL A 144 5.58 -22.32 -1.00
CA VAL A 144 4.67 -21.28 -0.51
C VAL A 144 3.63 -21.94 0.37
N GLU A 145 3.68 -21.67 1.67
CA GLU A 145 2.73 -22.25 2.62
C GLU A 145 1.39 -21.55 2.43
N GLY A 146 0.44 -22.26 1.80
CA GLY A 146 -0.93 -21.81 1.66
C GLY A 146 -1.54 -21.64 3.04
N GLY A 147 -1.70 -20.40 3.48
CA GLY A 147 -2.35 -20.10 4.75
C GLY A 147 -3.71 -20.79 4.85
N MET A 148 -4.06 -21.22 6.07
CA MET A 148 -5.29 -21.92 6.45
C MET A 148 -6.48 -21.46 5.58
N VAL A 149 -6.82 -22.27 4.57
CA VAL A 149 -7.96 -22.03 3.68
C VAL A 149 -9.19 -22.35 4.52
N VAL A 150 -9.72 -21.35 5.23
CA VAL A 150 -11.12 -21.40 5.64
C VAL A 150 -11.88 -21.53 4.34
N LYS A 151 -12.45 -22.70 4.07
CA LYS A 151 -13.12 -22.92 2.79
C LYS A 151 -14.19 -21.85 2.70
N THR A 152 -14.32 -21.18 1.55
CA THR A 152 -15.33 -20.12 1.39
C THR A 152 -16.74 -20.60 1.80
N GLY A 153 -17.01 -21.89 1.68
CA GLY A 153 -18.21 -22.54 2.23
C GLY A 153 -18.34 -22.52 3.76
N GLU A 154 -17.25 -22.69 4.51
CA GLU A 154 -17.23 -22.60 5.98
C GLU A 154 -17.49 -21.17 6.44
N PHE A 155 -16.87 -20.17 5.79
CA PHE A 155 -17.13 -18.75 6.12
C PHE A 155 -18.59 -18.36 5.83
N ILE A 156 -19.12 -18.76 4.66
CA ILE A 156 -20.52 -18.53 4.30
C ILE A 156 -21.46 -19.25 5.30
N ALA A 157 -21.14 -20.48 5.69
CA ALA A 157 -21.92 -21.24 6.67
C ALA A 157 -21.93 -20.57 8.05
N ILE A 158 -20.80 -20.02 8.50
CA ILE A 158 -20.72 -19.24 9.74
C ILE A 158 -21.60 -17.99 9.65
N VAL A 159 -21.51 -17.24 8.56
CA VAL A 159 -22.31 -16.00 8.37
C VAL A 159 -23.81 -16.31 8.34
N ILE A 160 -24.23 -17.35 7.59
CA ILE A 160 -25.62 -17.80 7.54
C ILE A 160 -26.09 -18.30 8.91
N GLY A 161 -25.25 -19.06 9.62
CA GLY A 161 -25.56 -19.56 10.96
C GLY A 161 -25.79 -18.42 11.95
N VAL A 162 -24.92 -17.40 11.94
CA VAL A 162 -25.03 -16.22 12.81
C VAL A 162 -26.30 -15.43 12.48
N LEU A 163 -26.58 -15.18 11.19
CA LEU A 163 -27.79 -14.47 10.77
C LEU A 163 -29.07 -15.22 11.14
N SER A 164 -29.06 -16.55 11.02
CA SER A 164 -30.20 -17.40 11.39
C SER A 164 -30.45 -17.38 12.89
N PHE A 165 -29.38 -17.40 13.69
CA PHE A 165 -29.46 -17.32 15.16
C PHE A 165 -30.02 -15.97 15.63
N PHE A 166 -29.55 -14.85 15.06
CA PHE A 166 -30.10 -13.52 15.37
C PHE A 166 -31.57 -13.39 14.94
N SER A 167 -31.95 -13.98 13.81
CA SER A 167 -33.34 -14.00 13.34
C SER A 167 -34.25 -14.79 14.29
N MET A 168 -33.77 -15.92 14.83
CA MET A 168 -34.48 -16.69 15.86
C MET A 168 -34.66 -15.89 17.16
N ILE A 169 -33.61 -15.20 17.63
CA ILE A 169 -33.69 -14.35 18.82
C ILE A 169 -34.72 -13.23 18.59
N TRP A 170 -34.65 -12.55 17.45
CA TRP A 170 -35.59 -11.47 17.12
C TRP A 170 -37.04 -11.97 17.07
N GLY A 171 -37.28 -13.12 16.42
CA GLY A 171 -38.60 -13.77 16.39
C GLY A 171 -39.11 -14.18 17.77
N ALA A 172 -38.22 -14.67 18.64
CA ALA A 172 -38.57 -15.01 20.02
C ALA A 172 -38.92 -13.77 20.87
N PHE A 173 -38.31 -12.61 20.61
CA PHE A 173 -38.65 -11.34 21.28
C PHE A 173 -40.00 -10.77 20.83
N LEU A 174 -40.44 -11.04 19.60
CA LEU A 174 -41.75 -10.61 19.09
C LEU A 174 -42.92 -11.44 19.63
N LEU A 175 -42.64 -12.65 20.14
CA LEU A 175 -43.65 -13.48 20.79
C LEU A 175 -43.83 -13.01 22.24
N ASP A 176 -45.00 -12.42 22.54
CA ASP A 176 -45.39 -11.88 23.86
C ASP A 176 -45.60 -12.97 24.95
N LYS A 177 -44.90 -14.10 24.80
CA LYS A 177 -44.92 -15.27 25.67
C LYS A 177 -43.52 -15.55 26.18
N ARG A 178 -43.15 -14.83 27.24
CA ARG A 178 -41.81 -14.84 27.86
C ARG A 178 -41.29 -16.24 28.23
N LYS A 179 -42.15 -17.23 28.50
CA LYS A 179 -41.73 -18.60 28.81
C LYS A 179 -41.37 -19.42 27.56
N GLU A 180 -42.15 -19.31 26.49
CA GLU A 180 -41.92 -20.02 25.23
C GLU A 180 -40.71 -19.44 24.48
N ALA A 181 -40.56 -18.11 24.52
CA ALA A 181 -39.42 -17.39 23.97
C ALA A 181 -38.08 -17.83 24.59
N ARG A 182 -38.02 -18.03 25.91
CA ARG A 182 -36.80 -18.52 26.58
C ARG A 182 -36.39 -19.91 26.09
N TRP A 183 -37.33 -20.83 25.92
CA TRP A 183 -37.03 -22.18 25.44
C TRP A 183 -36.55 -22.17 23.99
N MET A 184 -37.14 -21.33 23.13
CA MET A 184 -36.66 -21.17 21.75
C MET A 184 -35.23 -20.61 21.66
N ILE A 185 -34.88 -19.64 22.53
CA ILE A 185 -33.52 -19.09 22.57
C ILE A 185 -32.52 -20.17 23.02
N VAL A 186 -32.83 -20.94 24.07
CA VAL A 186 -31.95 -22.02 24.56
C VAL A 186 -31.76 -23.12 23.51
N LEU A 187 -32.85 -23.56 22.86
CA LEU A 187 -32.79 -24.56 21.79
C LEU A 187 -32.01 -24.05 20.57
N GLY A 188 -32.21 -22.79 20.18
CA GLY A 188 -31.47 -22.16 19.09
C GLY A 188 -29.97 -22.07 19.38
N LEU A 189 -29.60 -21.81 20.64
CA LEU A 189 -28.20 -21.72 21.06
C LEU A 189 -27.52 -23.10 21.06
N ILE A 190 -28.21 -24.15 21.53
CA ILE A 190 -27.73 -25.53 21.44
C ILE A 190 -27.54 -25.95 19.98
N PHE A 191 -28.52 -25.65 19.12
CA PHE A 191 -28.44 -25.98 17.69
C PHE A 191 -27.29 -25.23 17.00
N PHE A 192 -27.10 -23.95 17.31
CA PHE A 192 -25.98 -23.16 16.79
C PHE A 192 -24.63 -23.74 17.21
N VAL A 193 -24.46 -24.11 18.49
CA VAL A 193 -23.24 -24.75 18.99
C VAL A 193 -23.00 -26.09 18.31
N LEU A 194 -24.04 -26.90 18.06
CA LEU A 194 -23.93 -28.17 17.33
C LEU A 194 -23.48 -27.98 15.88
N VAL A 195 -24.08 -27.04 15.15
CA VAL A 195 -23.70 -26.72 13.77
C VAL A 195 -22.26 -26.18 13.73
N PHE A 196 -21.89 -25.33 14.68
CA PHE A 196 -20.52 -24.84 14.81
C PHE A 196 -19.56 -26.02 15.07
N PHE A 197 -19.86 -26.91 16.01
CA PHE A 197 -18.99 -28.06 16.27
C PHE A 197 -18.85 -28.99 15.06
N LEU A 198 -19.92 -29.19 14.27
CA LEU A 198 -19.90 -29.99 13.05
C LEU A 198 -19.13 -29.34 11.89
N LEU A 199 -19.06 -28.01 11.84
CA LEU A 199 -18.31 -27.29 10.79
C LEU A 199 -16.80 -27.24 11.06
N PHE A 200 -16.38 -27.45 12.31
CA PHE A 200 -14.98 -27.36 12.75
C PHE A 200 -14.35 -28.72 13.12
N LEU A 201 -15.07 -29.84 12.90
CA LEU A 201 -14.59 -31.22 13.03
C LEU A 201 -14.10 -31.76 11.68
#